data_AF-A0A2H3SU61-F1
#
_entry.id   AF-A0A2H3SU61-F1
#
_cell.length_a   1.000
_cell.length_b   1.000
_cell.length_c   1.000
_cell.angle_alpha   90.00
_cell.angle_beta   90.00
_cell.angle_gamma   90.00
#
_symmetry.space_group_name_H-M   'P 1'
#
loop_
_entity.id
_entity.type
_entity.pdbx_description
1 polymer ?
#
loop_
_entity_poly.entity_id
_entity_poly.type
_entity_poly.pdbx_seq_one_letter_code
_entity_poly.pdbx_strand_id
1 'polypeptide(L)'
;MTQEMNNGLSSHEPKPSNTPRTDSSNGGTRQAGQDSEATAASVSHEPQEKQLSALKGLGILDRYLAIWIFLAMSIGIILGNFVPETGPALQKGKFVGVSVPIAIGLLVMMYPILCKVRYEWLHELFSHRDMWKQICFSIFINWIIAPFLMLALAWAFLPDKSELRTGLILVGLGRCIAMVLIWNGLAGGNDEYCAILVAVNSILQMVLFAPMTVFFIRIISHESGTIDISYSVVAISVAVFLGIPLGAAVITRIILRKVAGPDWYERTFLRFLAPWSLLGLLYTILVLFASQGRQVVHQIVSVVRVAAPLVVYFVLIFFVTLWVSRLLGFRFSMVVTQSFTAASNNFELAIAVAVATFGPNSDQALASTVGPLIEVPVLVGLVYAVRWMANRWGWK
;
A
#
# COMPACT_ATOMS: atom_id res chain seq x y z
N MET A 1 -56.06 28.51 83.59
CA MET A 1 -55.64 29.90 83.35
C MET A 1 -55.87 30.19 81.88
N THR A 2 -56.49 31.32 81.61
CA THR A 2 -57.47 31.62 80.55
C THR A 2 -56.84 32.10 79.23
N GLN A 3 -57.70 32.28 78.19
CA GLN A 3 -57.53 33.03 76.92
C GLN A 3 -56.85 32.30 75.74
N GLU A 4 -57.31 32.38 74.48
CA GLU A 4 -58.32 33.25 73.85
C GLU A 4 -58.82 32.65 72.52
N MET A 5 -60.08 32.94 72.18
CA MET A 5 -60.74 32.73 70.89
C MET A 5 -60.34 33.85 69.90
N ASN A 6 -60.31 33.57 68.59
CA ASN A 6 -60.92 34.51 67.64
C ASN A 6 -61.43 33.85 66.35
N ASN A 7 -62.60 34.34 65.93
CA ASN A 7 -63.49 33.89 64.86
C ASN A 7 -63.13 34.48 63.49
N GLY A 8 -63.67 33.87 62.42
CA GLY A 8 -63.82 34.51 61.11
C GLY A 8 -64.68 33.71 60.14
N LEU A 9 -65.99 33.99 60.12
CA LEU A 9 -67.02 33.51 59.19
C LEU A 9 -66.75 33.91 57.72
N SER A 10 -67.18 33.10 56.75
CA SER A 10 -68.28 33.47 55.83
C SER A 10 -68.62 32.36 54.80
N SER A 11 -69.91 32.10 54.70
CA SER A 11 -70.67 31.26 53.76
C SER A 11 -70.81 31.88 52.35
N HIS A 12 -70.90 31.05 51.30
CA HIS A 12 -71.90 31.14 50.20
C HIS A 12 -71.70 30.04 49.11
N GLU A 13 -72.76 29.28 48.84
CA GLU A 13 -73.03 28.38 47.67
C GLU A 13 -73.62 29.18 46.47
N PRO A 14 -73.99 28.60 45.28
CA PRO A 14 -73.53 27.41 44.51
C PRO A 14 -73.49 27.64 42.95
N LYS A 15 -73.34 26.53 42.15
CA LYS A 15 -73.77 26.23 40.74
C LYS A 15 -72.69 26.09 39.61
N PRO A 16 -72.93 25.31 38.51
CA PRO A 16 -72.69 23.85 38.45
C PRO A 16 -72.03 23.32 37.14
N SER A 17 -71.83 21.99 37.11
CA SER A 17 -71.93 21.05 35.96
C SER A 17 -71.06 21.24 34.70
N ASN A 18 -70.16 20.27 34.46
CA ASN A 18 -70.36 19.26 33.42
C ASN A 18 -69.29 18.15 33.50
N THR A 19 -69.72 16.93 33.85
CA THR A 19 -69.09 15.66 33.44
C THR A 19 -70.02 15.02 32.39
N PRO A 20 -69.53 14.14 31.51
CA PRO A 20 -69.49 12.70 31.81
C PRO A 20 -68.09 12.09 31.57
N ARG A 21 -67.60 11.20 32.45
CA ARG A 21 -67.66 9.71 32.34
C ARG A 21 -66.80 9.18 31.19
N THR A 22 -65.97 8.14 31.32
CA THR A 22 -66.10 6.92 32.15
C THR A 22 -64.78 6.14 32.10
N ASP A 23 -64.53 5.43 33.20
CA ASP A 23 -63.96 4.08 33.28
C ASP A 23 -62.51 3.84 32.83
N SER A 24 -61.69 3.09 33.56
CA SER A 24 -61.88 2.36 34.80
C SER A 24 -60.52 1.81 35.23
N SER A 25 -60.27 1.81 36.54
CA SER A 25 -59.61 0.79 37.38
C SER A 25 -58.74 -0.26 36.66
N ASN A 26 -57.56 -0.67 37.11
CA ASN A 26 -57.06 -0.95 38.47
C ASN A 26 -55.62 -1.47 38.20
N GLY A 27 -54.58 -1.30 39.01
CA GLY A 27 -54.47 -1.20 40.46
C GLY A 27 -53.26 -2.07 40.88
N GLY A 28 -52.50 -1.63 41.89
CA GLY A 28 -51.43 -2.42 42.54
C GLY A 28 -50.01 -1.96 42.18
N THR A 29 -49.37 -0.95 42.80
CA THR A 29 -49.04 -0.67 44.22
C THR A 29 -47.71 -1.30 44.69
N ARG A 30 -46.75 -0.39 45.01
CA ARG A 30 -45.63 -0.42 45.98
C ARG A 30 -44.32 -1.16 45.61
N GLN A 31 -43.23 -0.38 45.41
CA GLN A 31 -42.16 -0.01 46.38
C GLN A 31 -41.13 -1.13 46.54
N ALA A 32 -39.82 -0.93 46.68
CA ALA A 32 -38.88 0.18 46.53
C ALA A 32 -37.50 -0.51 46.72
N GLY A 33 -36.47 -0.10 45.99
CA GLY A 33 -35.11 -0.62 46.17
C GLY A 33 -34.18 -0.02 45.12
N GLN A 34 -33.25 0.82 45.57
CA GLN A 34 -32.35 1.64 44.77
C GLN A 34 -31.18 0.85 44.18
N ASP A 35 -30.61 1.47 43.13
CA ASP A 35 -29.21 1.43 42.65
C ASP A 35 -28.83 0.55 41.45
N SER A 36 -28.17 1.24 40.51
CA SER A 36 -27.31 0.77 39.42
C SER A 36 -27.99 0.26 38.14
N GLU A 37 -28.04 1.10 37.10
CA GLU A 37 -27.19 0.96 35.90
C GLU A 37 -27.69 1.82 34.71
N ALA A 38 -26.70 2.49 34.10
CA ALA A 38 -26.56 2.72 32.66
C ALA A 38 -27.66 3.49 31.91
N THR A 39 -27.45 4.80 31.88
CA THR A 39 -27.73 5.73 30.77
C THR A 39 -27.40 5.12 29.41
N ALA A 40 -28.42 4.69 28.66
CA ALA A 40 -28.32 4.42 27.23
C ALA A 40 -28.27 5.74 26.46
N ALA A 41 -27.06 6.27 26.25
CA ALA A 41 -26.82 7.41 25.38
C ALA A 41 -26.49 6.93 23.96
N SER A 42 -27.24 7.48 23.00
CA SER A 42 -27.12 7.43 21.55
C SER A 42 -25.67 7.39 21.02
N VAL A 43 -25.30 6.33 20.31
CA VAL A 43 -24.08 6.29 19.49
C VAL A 43 -24.39 6.93 18.14
N SER A 44 -23.86 8.13 17.93
CA SER A 44 -23.86 8.85 16.66
C SER A 44 -23.05 8.10 15.60
N HIS A 45 -23.67 7.87 14.45
CA HIS A 45 -23.02 7.40 13.23
C HIS A 45 -22.15 8.53 12.64
N GLU A 46 -20.87 8.57 13.00
CA GLU A 46 -19.84 9.30 12.25
C GLU A 46 -18.55 8.47 12.13
N PRO A 47 -18.33 7.74 11.01
CA PRO A 47 -16.96 7.35 10.65
C PRO A 47 -16.52 7.71 9.21
N GLN A 48 -17.32 8.38 8.39
CA GLN A 48 -17.00 8.51 6.95
C GLN A 48 -16.38 9.87 6.53
N GLU A 49 -16.64 10.97 7.23
CA GLU A 49 -16.10 12.30 6.87
C GLU A 49 -14.68 12.57 7.40
N LYS A 50 -14.27 11.96 8.52
CA LYS A 50 -12.97 12.24 9.16
C LYS A 50 -11.76 11.65 8.42
N GLN A 51 -11.95 10.55 7.69
CA GLN A 51 -10.89 9.88 6.92
C GLN A 51 -10.59 10.60 5.60
N LEU A 52 -11.60 11.23 4.96
CA LEU A 52 -11.39 12.09 3.79
C LEU A 52 -10.53 13.33 4.12
N SER A 53 -10.52 13.76 5.39
CA SER A 53 -9.71 14.90 5.86
C SER A 53 -8.22 14.58 6.01
N ALA A 54 -7.84 13.31 6.23
CA ALA A 54 -6.43 12.90 6.25
C ALA A 54 -5.81 12.87 4.83
N LEU A 55 -6.63 12.61 3.80
CA LEU A 55 -6.24 12.72 2.39
C LEU A 55 -6.40 14.14 1.82
N LYS A 56 -7.32 14.96 2.36
CA LYS A 56 -7.41 16.41 2.03
C LYS A 56 -6.19 17.21 2.53
N GLY A 57 -5.49 16.71 3.54
CA GLY A 57 -4.26 17.28 4.07
C GLY A 57 -2.97 16.86 3.35
N LEU A 58 -3.07 16.06 2.29
CA LEU A 58 -1.93 15.69 1.46
C LEU A 58 -1.55 16.87 0.56
N GLY A 59 -0.62 17.67 1.06
CA GLY A 59 -0.09 18.85 0.38
C GLY A 59 0.54 18.44 -0.94
N ILE A 60 -0.01 18.95 -2.05
CA ILE A 60 0.56 19.12 -3.41
C ILE A 60 1.37 17.93 -4.00
N LEU A 61 2.39 17.43 -3.31
CA LEU A 61 3.22 16.29 -3.68
C LEU A 61 2.43 15.00 -3.96
N ASP A 62 1.53 14.57 -3.07
CA ASP A 62 0.76 13.33 -3.32
C ASP A 62 -0.27 13.53 -4.45
N ARG A 63 -0.85 14.73 -4.55
CA ARG A 63 -1.83 15.08 -5.58
C ARG A 63 -1.22 15.09 -6.97
N TYR A 64 0.01 15.57 -7.09
CA TYR A 64 0.75 15.66 -8.35
C TYR A 64 1.87 14.64 -8.45
N LEU A 65 1.77 13.53 -7.71
CA LEU A 65 2.83 12.54 -7.61
C LEU A 65 3.31 12.01 -8.97
N ALA A 66 2.37 11.68 -9.85
CA ALA A 66 2.72 11.27 -11.21
C ALA A 66 3.55 12.34 -11.94
N ILE A 67 3.19 13.62 -11.80
CA ILE A 67 3.92 14.74 -12.40
C ILE A 67 5.32 14.86 -11.80
N TRP A 68 5.45 14.75 -10.48
CA TRP A 68 6.76 14.79 -9.81
C TRP A 68 7.66 13.62 -10.23
N ILE A 69 7.10 12.43 -10.41
CA ILE A 69 7.83 11.26 -10.91
C ILE A 69 8.32 11.53 -12.34
N PHE A 70 7.45 12.01 -13.25
CA PHE A 70 7.84 12.38 -14.61
C PHE A 70 8.90 13.48 -14.64
N LEU A 71 8.79 14.47 -13.77
CA LEU A 71 9.76 15.56 -13.65
C LEU A 71 11.10 15.04 -13.14
N ALA A 72 11.12 14.19 -12.10
CA ALA A 72 12.34 13.57 -11.56
C ALA A 72 13.04 12.70 -12.62
N MET A 73 12.28 11.91 -13.40
CA MET A 73 12.82 11.14 -14.52
C MET A 73 13.41 12.04 -15.60
N SER A 74 12.68 13.08 -16.01
CA SER A 74 13.12 14.02 -17.05
C SER A 74 14.41 14.73 -16.63
N ILE A 75 14.46 15.26 -15.40
CA ILE A 75 15.65 15.89 -14.82
C ILE A 75 16.80 14.88 -14.74
N GLY A 76 16.54 13.66 -14.26
CA GLY A 76 17.53 12.58 -14.21
C GLY A 76 18.14 12.30 -15.59
N ILE A 77 17.30 12.07 -16.61
CA ILE A 77 17.76 11.79 -17.98
C ILE A 77 18.59 12.96 -18.54
N ILE A 78 18.14 14.20 -18.34
CA ILE A 78 18.86 15.41 -18.77
C ILE A 78 20.22 15.47 -18.08
N LEU A 79 20.27 15.32 -16.75
CA LEU A 79 21.53 15.33 -16.00
C LEU A 79 22.48 14.23 -16.43
N GLY A 80 21.99 13.00 -16.61
CA GLY A 80 22.80 11.85 -17.03
C GLY A 80 23.31 11.95 -18.47
N ASN A 81 22.63 12.69 -19.33
CA ASN A 81 23.05 12.87 -20.73
C ASN A 81 24.01 14.06 -20.89
N PHE A 82 23.65 15.23 -20.33
CA PHE A 82 24.35 16.49 -20.52
C PHE A 82 25.55 16.71 -19.57
N VAL A 83 25.61 16.00 -18.43
CA VAL A 83 26.73 16.11 -17.48
C VAL A 83 27.47 14.77 -17.41
N PRO A 84 28.58 14.59 -18.18
CA PRO A 84 29.28 13.31 -18.29
C PRO A 84 29.82 12.75 -16.96
N GLU A 85 30.14 13.63 -16.01
CA GLU A 85 30.67 13.27 -14.70
C GLU A 85 29.59 12.76 -13.73
N THR A 86 28.29 12.93 -14.03
CA THR A 86 27.21 12.54 -13.11
C THR A 86 27.18 11.04 -12.85
N GLY A 87 27.29 10.21 -13.89
CA GLY A 87 27.34 8.75 -13.75
C GLY A 87 28.55 8.27 -12.92
N PRO A 88 29.78 8.58 -13.33
CA PRO A 88 30.99 8.22 -12.58
C PRO A 88 30.98 8.73 -11.14
N ALA A 89 30.55 9.98 -10.89
CA ALA A 89 30.49 10.54 -9.54
C ALA A 89 29.49 9.79 -8.64
N LEU A 90 28.32 9.41 -9.16
CA LEU A 90 27.33 8.64 -8.42
C LEU A 90 27.81 7.21 -8.12
N GLN A 91 28.72 6.66 -8.95
CA GLN A 91 29.25 5.30 -8.78
C GLN A 91 30.52 5.23 -7.90
N LYS A 92 31.09 6.35 -7.43
CA LYS A 92 32.35 6.40 -6.63
C LYS A 92 32.28 5.74 -5.25
N GLY A 93 31.09 5.36 -4.77
CA GLY A 93 30.92 4.56 -3.56
C GLY A 93 29.86 3.48 -3.79
N LYS A 94 30.20 2.22 -3.52
CA LYS A 94 29.26 1.09 -3.61
C LYS A 94 29.00 0.51 -2.23
N PHE A 95 27.73 0.28 -1.92
CA PHE A 95 27.25 -0.43 -0.75
C PHE A 95 26.44 -1.63 -1.24
N VAL A 96 26.95 -2.84 -1.00
CA VAL A 96 26.33 -4.11 -1.45
C VAL A 96 26.07 -4.11 -2.97
N GLY A 97 27.07 -3.68 -3.76
CA GLY A 97 26.97 -3.64 -5.23
C GLY A 97 26.15 -2.48 -5.81
N VAL A 98 25.35 -1.78 -5.00
CA VAL A 98 24.56 -0.60 -5.41
C VAL A 98 25.31 0.68 -5.04
N SER A 99 25.21 1.73 -5.86
CA SER A 99 25.81 3.02 -5.52
C SER A 99 25.22 3.60 -4.22
N VAL A 100 26.07 4.16 -3.36
CA VAL A 100 25.67 4.72 -2.06
C VAL A 100 24.50 5.71 -2.16
N PRO A 101 24.46 6.67 -3.11
CA PRO A 101 23.31 7.57 -3.26
C PRO A 101 22.00 6.82 -3.51
N ILE A 102 21.99 5.85 -4.43
CA ILE A 102 20.82 5.00 -4.70
C ILE A 102 20.45 4.19 -3.45
N ALA A 103 21.43 3.60 -2.77
CA ALA A 103 21.20 2.81 -1.57
C ALA A 103 20.55 3.64 -0.44
N ILE A 104 21.03 4.87 -0.21
CA ILE A 104 20.43 5.78 0.77
C ILE A 104 18.99 6.12 0.36
N GLY A 105 18.77 6.44 -0.91
CA GLY A 105 17.42 6.72 -1.43
C GLY A 105 16.45 5.58 -1.15
N LEU A 106 16.84 4.36 -1.50
CA LEU A 106 16.08 3.12 -1.26
C LEU A 106 15.78 2.91 0.23
N LEU A 107 16.77 3.04 1.11
CA LEU A 107 16.57 2.85 2.55
C LEU A 107 15.63 3.92 3.13
N VAL A 108 15.82 5.19 2.75
CA VAL A 108 15.01 6.33 3.20
C VAL A 108 13.57 6.19 2.74
N MET A 109 13.33 5.70 1.52
CA MET A 109 11.95 5.51 1.06
C MET A 109 11.23 4.34 1.73
N MET A 110 11.93 3.23 1.99
CA MET A 110 11.30 2.00 2.50
C MET A 110 10.97 2.10 4.00
N TYR A 111 11.83 2.74 4.79
CA TYR A 111 11.66 2.82 6.24
C TYR A 111 10.31 3.43 6.68
N PRO A 112 9.88 4.61 6.18
CA PRO A 112 8.60 5.21 6.59
C PRO A 112 7.38 4.36 6.25
N ILE A 113 7.40 3.64 5.13
CA ILE A 113 6.30 2.77 4.70
C ILE A 113 6.17 1.59 5.66
N LEU A 114 7.29 0.96 6.01
CA LEU A 114 7.31 -0.18 6.92
C LEU A 114 6.92 0.20 8.35
N CYS A 115 7.15 1.47 8.75
CA CYS A 115 6.63 2.02 10.01
C CYS A 115 5.10 2.14 10.03
N LYS A 116 4.45 2.41 8.88
CA LYS A 116 2.98 2.49 8.78
C LYS A 116 2.31 1.13 8.98
N VAL A 117 3.01 0.04 8.67
CA VAL A 117 2.47 -1.33 8.80
C VAL A 117 2.18 -1.65 10.27
N ARG A 118 0.96 -2.12 10.53
CA ARG A 118 0.47 -2.43 11.89
C ARG A 118 0.55 -3.93 12.18
N TYR A 119 1.73 -4.40 12.55
CA TYR A 119 2.02 -5.82 12.78
C TYR A 119 1.18 -6.45 13.90
N GLU A 120 0.65 -5.64 14.81
CA GLU A 120 -0.14 -6.12 15.95
C GLU A 120 -1.50 -6.70 15.52
N TRP A 121 -2.04 -6.19 14.40
CA TRP A 121 -3.28 -6.69 13.80
C TRP A 121 -3.06 -8.01 13.07
N LEU A 122 -1.82 -8.41 12.80
CA LEU A 122 -1.51 -9.66 12.12
C LEU A 122 -2.00 -10.88 12.92
N HIS A 123 -2.01 -10.79 14.26
CA HIS A 123 -2.51 -11.89 15.10
C HIS A 123 -4.04 -12.01 15.06
N GLU A 124 -4.76 -10.88 14.99
CA GLU A 124 -6.22 -10.85 14.88
C GLU A 124 -6.72 -11.46 13.55
N LEU A 125 -5.89 -11.44 12.50
CA LEU A 125 -6.20 -12.09 11.22
C LEU A 125 -6.35 -13.61 11.31
N PHE A 126 -5.66 -14.25 12.26
CA PHE A 126 -5.83 -15.69 12.47
C PHE A 126 -7.19 -16.03 13.10
N SER A 127 -7.91 -15.04 13.63
CA SER A 127 -9.22 -15.23 14.30
C SER A 127 -10.40 -15.29 13.31
N HIS A 128 -10.25 -14.75 12.09
CA HIS A 128 -11.35 -14.64 11.12
C HIS A 128 -11.13 -15.49 9.86
N ARG A 129 -11.92 -16.58 9.73
CA ARG A 129 -11.82 -17.54 8.62
C ARG A 129 -12.01 -16.90 7.23
N ASP A 130 -12.84 -15.89 7.11
CA ASP A 130 -13.11 -15.25 5.81
C ASP A 130 -11.96 -14.33 5.36
N MET A 131 -11.21 -13.76 6.29
CA MET A 131 -9.98 -13.01 5.98
C MET A 131 -8.88 -13.93 5.48
N TRP A 132 -8.77 -15.13 6.07
CA TRP A 132 -7.82 -16.15 5.64
C TRP A 132 -8.01 -16.59 4.19
N LYS A 133 -9.27 -16.78 3.74
CA LYS A 133 -9.58 -17.08 2.34
C LYS A 133 -9.05 -16.01 1.39
N GLN A 134 -9.21 -14.73 1.77
CA GLN A 134 -8.76 -13.60 0.94
C GLN A 134 -7.24 -13.48 0.94
N ILE A 135 -6.57 -13.68 2.08
CA ILE A 135 -5.10 -13.68 2.15
C ILE A 135 -4.54 -14.84 1.31
N CYS A 136 -5.06 -16.06 1.45
CA CYS A 136 -4.64 -17.20 0.64
C CYS A 136 -4.82 -16.95 -0.86
N PHE A 137 -5.96 -16.39 -1.26
CA PHE A 137 -6.19 -15.99 -2.65
C PHE A 137 -5.14 -14.98 -3.10
N SER A 138 -4.86 -13.96 -2.29
CA SER A 138 -3.83 -12.96 -2.59
C SER A 138 -2.46 -13.60 -2.74
N ILE A 139 -2.06 -14.48 -1.83
CA ILE A 139 -0.77 -15.18 -1.88
C ILE A 139 -0.69 -16.02 -3.15
N PHE A 140 -1.74 -16.76 -3.49
CA PHE A 140 -1.77 -17.57 -4.71
C PHE A 140 -1.62 -16.73 -5.98
N ILE A 141 -2.37 -15.64 -6.10
CA ILE A 141 -2.25 -14.73 -7.25
C ILE A 141 -0.86 -14.09 -7.30
N ASN A 142 -0.38 -13.55 -6.18
CA ASN A 142 0.88 -12.82 -6.12
C ASN A 142 2.10 -13.72 -6.26
N TRP A 143 2.15 -14.89 -5.63
CA TRP A 143 3.37 -15.70 -5.55
C TRP A 143 3.39 -16.85 -6.55
N ILE A 144 2.29 -17.09 -7.27
CA ILE A 144 2.21 -18.13 -8.30
C ILE A 144 1.78 -17.48 -9.62
N ILE A 145 0.54 -17.02 -9.74
CA ILE A 145 0.00 -16.58 -11.04
C ILE A 145 0.79 -15.41 -11.63
N ALA A 146 1.05 -14.37 -10.85
CA ALA A 146 1.76 -13.18 -11.31
C ALA A 146 3.21 -13.47 -11.78
N PRO A 147 4.07 -14.22 -11.05
CA PRO A 147 5.38 -14.63 -11.54
C PRO A 147 5.33 -15.40 -12.85
N PHE A 148 4.42 -16.37 -12.96
CA PHE A 148 4.28 -17.20 -14.17
C PHE A 148 3.77 -16.36 -15.35
N LEU A 149 2.83 -15.44 -15.10
CA LEU A 149 2.37 -14.51 -16.11
C LEU A 149 3.50 -13.60 -16.60
N MET A 150 4.29 -13.02 -15.68
CA MET A 150 5.42 -12.18 -16.08
C MET A 150 6.43 -12.98 -16.90
N LEU A 151 6.77 -14.19 -16.45
CA LEU A 151 7.67 -15.08 -17.18
C LEU A 151 7.16 -15.35 -18.60
N ALA A 152 5.88 -15.71 -18.75
CA ALA A 152 5.28 -16.00 -20.04
C ALA A 152 5.32 -14.78 -20.97
N LEU A 153 5.00 -13.58 -20.44
CA LEU A 153 5.08 -12.34 -21.20
C LEU A 153 6.51 -11.95 -21.55
N ALA A 154 7.46 -12.18 -20.65
CA ALA A 154 8.87 -11.91 -20.89
C ALA A 154 9.39 -12.80 -22.05
N TRP A 155 9.02 -14.07 -22.10
CA TRP A 155 9.35 -14.95 -23.22
C TRP A 155 8.62 -14.60 -24.52
N ALA A 156 7.34 -14.20 -24.43
CA ALA A 156 6.55 -13.85 -25.61
C ALA A 156 7.01 -12.55 -26.29
N PHE A 157 7.40 -11.53 -25.51
CA PHE A 157 7.77 -10.21 -26.04
C PHE A 157 9.27 -10.00 -26.22
N LEU A 158 10.12 -10.74 -25.48
CA LEU A 158 11.58 -10.62 -25.52
C LEU A 158 12.27 -11.97 -25.82
N PRO A 159 11.90 -12.69 -26.89
CA PRO A 159 12.51 -13.99 -27.22
C PRO A 159 13.99 -13.87 -27.60
N ASP A 160 14.40 -12.72 -28.14
CA ASP A 160 15.76 -12.44 -28.63
C ASP A 160 16.65 -11.70 -27.61
N LYS A 161 16.10 -11.28 -26.45
CA LYS A 161 16.78 -10.43 -25.46
C LYS A 161 16.74 -11.04 -24.06
N SER A 162 17.61 -12.02 -23.80
CA SER A 162 17.73 -12.72 -22.51
C SER A 162 17.97 -11.80 -21.32
N GLU A 163 18.83 -10.77 -21.48
CA GLU A 163 19.17 -9.84 -20.39
C GLU A 163 17.97 -8.98 -19.99
N LEU A 164 17.27 -8.39 -20.95
CA LEU A 164 16.04 -7.64 -20.69
C LEU A 164 14.94 -8.52 -20.10
N ARG A 165 14.84 -9.77 -20.59
CA ARG A 165 13.90 -10.77 -20.05
C ARG A 165 14.17 -11.06 -18.59
N THR A 166 15.45 -11.22 -18.23
CA THR A 166 15.89 -11.48 -16.85
C THR A 166 15.53 -10.32 -15.93
N GLY A 167 15.79 -9.08 -16.34
CA GLY A 167 15.38 -7.89 -15.58
C GLY A 167 13.87 -7.79 -15.42
N LEU A 168 13.10 -8.08 -16.48
CA LEU A 168 11.63 -8.10 -16.42
C LEU A 168 11.09 -9.19 -15.48
N ILE A 169 11.72 -10.36 -15.43
CA ILE A 169 11.36 -11.42 -14.48
C ILE A 169 11.65 -10.96 -13.04
N LEU A 170 12.82 -10.36 -12.76
CA LEU A 170 13.13 -9.80 -11.43
C LEU A 170 12.08 -8.81 -10.96
N VAL A 171 11.69 -7.91 -11.86
CA VAL A 171 10.59 -6.97 -11.64
C VAL A 171 9.29 -7.69 -11.27
N GLY A 172 8.90 -8.69 -12.06
CA GLY A 172 7.67 -9.42 -11.82
C GLY A 172 7.70 -10.32 -10.61
N LEU A 173 8.86 -10.58 -9.99
CA LEU A 173 8.99 -11.30 -8.72
C LEU A 173 8.85 -10.37 -7.51
N GLY A 174 9.18 -9.08 -7.66
CA GLY A 174 9.04 -8.09 -6.61
C GLY A 174 7.58 -7.70 -6.39
N ARG A 175 7.04 -7.95 -5.19
CA ARG A 175 5.68 -7.58 -4.81
C ARG A 175 5.62 -6.20 -4.20
N CYS A 176 4.66 -5.41 -4.63
CA CYS A 176 4.50 -4.07 -4.09
C CYS A 176 4.15 -4.10 -2.60
N ILE A 177 4.82 -3.24 -1.85
CA ILE A 177 4.59 -3.04 -0.41
C ILE A 177 4.24 -1.58 -0.08
N ALA A 178 4.22 -0.71 -1.09
CA ALA A 178 4.32 0.73 -0.91
C ALA A 178 3.28 1.46 -1.75
N MET A 179 3.57 1.56 -3.04
CA MET A 179 2.79 2.32 -4.02
C MET A 179 1.34 1.82 -4.11
N VAL A 180 1.11 0.55 -3.83
CA VAL A 180 -0.23 -0.06 -3.74
C VAL A 180 -1.17 0.68 -2.78
N LEU A 181 -0.68 1.25 -1.67
CA LEU A 181 -1.51 2.00 -0.71
C LEU A 181 -2.10 3.26 -1.36
N ILE A 182 -1.34 3.90 -2.24
CA ILE A 182 -1.77 5.12 -2.94
C ILE A 182 -2.86 4.76 -3.95
N TRP A 183 -2.63 3.74 -4.78
CA TRP A 183 -3.63 3.29 -5.76
C TRP A 183 -4.90 2.77 -5.10
N ASN A 184 -4.75 2.01 -4.01
CA ASN A 184 -5.86 1.51 -3.20
C ASN A 184 -6.74 2.64 -2.67
N GLY A 185 -6.12 3.64 -2.02
CA GLY A 185 -6.84 4.78 -1.47
C GLY A 185 -7.53 5.61 -2.55
N LEU A 186 -6.87 5.83 -3.70
CA LEU A 186 -7.47 6.57 -4.81
C LEU A 186 -8.65 5.83 -5.46
N ALA A 187 -8.61 4.50 -5.51
CA ALA A 187 -9.64 3.67 -6.10
C ALA A 187 -10.82 3.33 -5.17
N GLY A 188 -10.72 3.68 -3.88
CA GLY A 188 -11.75 3.35 -2.88
C GLY A 188 -11.67 1.93 -2.34
N GLY A 189 -10.45 1.36 -2.27
CA GLY A 189 -10.21 0.07 -1.65
C GLY A 189 -10.24 0.11 -0.11
N ASN A 190 -10.06 -1.04 0.53
CA ASN A 190 -9.98 -1.15 1.99
C ASN A 190 -8.52 -0.95 2.47
N ASP A 191 -8.25 0.12 3.20
CA ASP A 191 -6.89 0.48 3.64
C ASP A 191 -6.32 -0.45 4.70
N GLU A 192 -7.15 -0.93 5.63
CA GLU A 192 -6.71 -1.90 6.65
C GLU A 192 -6.29 -3.20 6.01
N TYR A 193 -7.11 -3.69 5.08
CA TYR A 193 -6.81 -4.89 4.32
C TYR A 193 -5.59 -4.72 3.42
N CYS A 194 -5.42 -3.56 2.79
CA CYS A 194 -4.24 -3.27 1.99
C CYS A 194 -2.97 -3.29 2.85
N ALA A 195 -3.01 -2.69 4.04
CA ALA A 195 -1.87 -2.70 4.97
C ALA A 195 -1.51 -4.13 5.43
N ILE A 196 -2.51 -4.99 5.61
CA ILE A 196 -2.32 -6.41 5.93
C ILE A 196 -1.61 -7.13 4.77
N LEU A 197 -2.10 -6.98 3.53
CA LEU A 197 -1.48 -7.61 2.37
C LEU A 197 -0.05 -7.12 2.16
N VAL A 198 0.20 -5.83 2.38
CA VAL A 198 1.54 -5.24 2.37
C VAL A 198 2.45 -5.90 3.41
N ALA A 199 1.97 -6.13 4.63
CA ALA A 199 2.74 -6.79 5.68
C ALA A 199 3.11 -8.23 5.29
N VAL A 200 2.12 -8.99 4.83
CA VAL A 200 2.29 -10.38 4.38
C VAL A 200 3.26 -10.45 3.20
N ASN A 201 3.08 -9.60 2.18
CA ASN A 201 3.97 -9.55 1.03
C ASN A 201 5.38 -9.13 1.41
N SER A 202 5.57 -8.22 2.38
CA SER A 202 6.91 -7.82 2.86
C SER A 202 7.66 -9.00 3.49
N ILE A 203 6.97 -9.78 4.33
CA ILE A 203 7.56 -10.96 4.99
C ILE A 203 7.85 -12.04 3.95
N LEU A 204 6.87 -12.35 3.09
CA LEU A 204 7.04 -13.35 2.04
C LEU A 204 8.16 -12.95 1.07
N GLN A 205 8.28 -11.68 0.72
CA GLN A 205 9.34 -11.18 -0.15
C GLN A 205 10.72 -11.29 0.46
N MET A 206 10.86 -11.09 1.77
CA MET A 206 12.12 -11.31 2.44
C MET A 206 12.62 -12.77 2.33
N VAL A 207 11.70 -13.73 2.33
CA VAL A 207 12.02 -15.17 2.33
C VAL A 207 12.05 -15.75 0.92
N LEU A 208 11.05 -15.43 0.10
CA LEU A 208 10.78 -16.07 -1.19
C LEU A 208 11.44 -15.36 -2.37
N PHE A 209 11.80 -14.08 -2.28
CA PHE A 209 12.34 -13.35 -3.45
C PHE A 209 13.63 -13.98 -3.97
N ALA A 210 14.60 -14.27 -3.11
CA ALA A 210 15.87 -14.88 -3.53
C ALA A 210 15.70 -16.32 -4.07
N PRO A 211 14.98 -17.24 -3.38
CA PRO A 211 14.69 -18.56 -3.93
C PRO A 211 13.93 -18.53 -5.25
N MET A 212 12.90 -17.69 -5.37
CA MET A 212 12.11 -17.56 -6.59
C MET A 212 12.92 -16.99 -7.74
N THR A 213 13.82 -16.04 -7.46
CA THR A 213 14.74 -15.49 -8.47
C THR A 213 15.60 -16.58 -9.08
N VAL A 214 16.22 -17.42 -8.24
CA VAL A 214 17.01 -18.56 -8.72
C VAL A 214 16.12 -19.54 -9.47
N PHE A 215 14.94 -19.88 -8.94
CA PHE A 215 14.03 -20.82 -9.58
C PHE A 215 13.57 -20.37 -10.98
N PHE A 216 13.05 -19.15 -11.12
CA PHE A 216 12.51 -18.66 -12.39
C PHE A 216 13.58 -18.41 -13.44
N ILE A 217 14.75 -17.90 -13.05
CA ILE A 217 15.78 -17.53 -14.01
C ILE A 217 16.70 -18.73 -14.33
N ARG A 218 17.19 -19.43 -13.31
CA ARG A 218 18.14 -20.54 -13.49
C ARG A 218 17.43 -21.84 -13.89
N ILE A 219 16.36 -22.22 -13.18
CA ILE A 219 15.69 -23.50 -13.41
C ILE A 219 14.68 -23.41 -14.56
N ILE A 220 13.82 -22.40 -14.62
CA ILE A 220 12.78 -22.36 -15.66
C ILE A 220 13.31 -21.75 -16.96
N SER A 221 13.96 -20.60 -16.90
CA SER A 221 14.39 -19.90 -18.12
C SER A 221 15.65 -20.49 -18.75
N HIS A 222 16.38 -21.37 -18.04
CA HIS A 222 17.64 -21.97 -18.50
C HIS A 222 18.66 -20.96 -19.06
N GLU A 223 18.59 -19.70 -18.61
CA GLU A 223 19.50 -18.63 -19.01
C GLU A 223 20.86 -18.89 -18.34
N SER A 224 21.64 -19.77 -18.96
CA SER A 224 22.91 -20.31 -18.45
C SER A 224 24.13 -19.56 -19.01
N GLY A 225 23.89 -18.48 -19.77
CA GLY A 225 24.91 -17.86 -20.63
C GLY A 225 25.65 -16.62 -20.10
N THR A 226 25.12 -15.82 -19.17
CA THR A 226 25.67 -14.45 -18.98
C THR A 226 25.66 -13.92 -17.54
N ILE A 227 26.32 -14.62 -16.61
CA ILE A 227 26.49 -14.31 -15.17
C ILE A 227 25.56 -15.17 -14.31
N ASP A 228 26.14 -16.18 -13.66
CA ASP A 228 25.45 -17.08 -12.73
C ASP A 228 24.82 -16.24 -11.61
N ILE A 229 23.49 -16.20 -11.54
CA ILE A 229 22.79 -15.46 -10.48
C ILE A 229 23.15 -16.10 -9.15
N SER A 230 23.99 -15.41 -8.40
CA SER A 230 24.37 -15.85 -7.07
C SER A 230 23.23 -15.64 -6.10
N TYR A 231 22.69 -16.74 -5.58
CA TYR A 231 21.70 -16.71 -4.49
C TYR A 231 22.16 -15.81 -3.33
N SER A 232 23.45 -15.85 -2.98
CA SER A 232 23.98 -15.06 -1.87
C SER A 232 23.89 -13.55 -2.14
N VAL A 233 24.17 -13.11 -3.36
CA VAL A 233 24.09 -11.68 -3.72
C VAL A 233 22.65 -11.19 -3.67
N VAL A 234 21.71 -11.98 -4.21
CA VAL A 234 20.28 -11.64 -4.16
C VAL A 234 19.78 -11.61 -2.72
N ALA A 235 20.09 -12.64 -1.92
CA ALA A 235 19.66 -12.73 -0.53
C ALA A 235 20.23 -11.60 0.34
N ILE A 236 21.53 -11.27 0.19
CA ILE A 236 22.15 -10.14 0.92
C ILE A 236 21.51 -8.82 0.48
N SER A 237 21.26 -8.63 -0.81
CA SER A 237 20.60 -7.42 -1.32
C SER A 237 19.20 -7.26 -0.73
N VAL A 238 18.39 -8.32 -0.72
CA VAL A 238 17.06 -8.32 -0.08
C VAL A 238 17.18 -8.04 1.43
N ALA A 239 18.10 -8.71 2.13
CA ALA A 239 18.31 -8.49 3.56
C ALA A 239 18.71 -7.05 3.88
N VAL A 240 19.50 -6.41 3.04
CA VAL A 240 19.98 -5.04 3.25
C VAL A 240 18.93 -4.01 2.87
N PHE A 241 18.34 -4.11 1.67
CA PHE A 241 17.41 -3.09 1.16
C PHE A 241 15.99 -3.23 1.70
N LEU A 242 15.57 -4.43 2.08
CA LEU A 242 14.25 -4.68 2.70
C LEU A 242 14.37 -5.05 4.18
N GLY A 243 15.33 -5.90 4.55
CA GLY A 243 15.48 -6.41 5.92
C GLY A 243 15.90 -5.35 6.94
N ILE A 244 16.90 -4.51 6.64
CA ILE A 244 17.33 -3.45 7.55
C ILE A 244 16.20 -2.44 7.79
N PRO A 245 15.52 -1.88 6.76
CA PRO A 245 14.37 -1.00 6.98
C PRO A 245 13.24 -1.67 7.76
N LEU A 246 12.95 -2.96 7.51
CA LEU A 246 11.92 -3.69 8.25
C LEU A 246 12.28 -3.81 9.73
N GLY A 247 13.50 -4.26 10.04
CA GLY A 247 13.98 -4.39 11.41
C GLY A 247 13.96 -3.04 12.14
N ALA A 248 14.46 -1.98 11.49
CA ALA A 248 14.43 -0.63 12.02
C ALA A 248 12.99 -0.15 12.28
N ALA A 249 12.06 -0.40 11.36
CA ALA A 249 10.66 -0.01 11.50
C ALA A 249 9.98 -0.73 12.68
N VAL A 250 10.20 -2.04 12.82
CA VAL A 250 9.66 -2.84 13.94
C VAL A 250 10.21 -2.35 15.28
N ILE A 251 11.52 -2.16 15.38
CA ILE A 251 12.17 -1.65 16.60
C ILE A 251 11.63 -0.26 16.95
N THR A 252 11.57 0.64 15.96
CA THR A 252 11.06 2.01 16.16
C THR A 252 9.63 1.98 16.68
N ARG A 253 8.77 1.17 16.05
CA ARG A 253 7.36 1.05 16.42
C ARG A 253 7.18 0.52 17.84
N ILE A 254 7.92 -0.53 18.21
CA ILE A 254 7.84 -1.11 19.56
C ILE A 254 8.31 -0.09 20.62
N ILE A 255 9.43 0.60 20.39
CA ILE A 255 9.99 1.54 21.35
C ILE A 255 9.11 2.79 21.47
N LEU A 256 8.78 3.47 20.36
CA LEU A 256 8.00 4.71 20.41
C LEU A 256 6.58 4.47 20.92
N ARG A 257 5.95 3.34 20.60
CA ARG A 257 4.61 3.03 21.11
C ARG A 257 4.61 2.78 22.61
N LYS A 258 5.69 2.20 23.17
CA LYS A 258 5.86 2.03 24.62
C LYS A 258 6.15 3.34 25.35
N VAL A 259 6.96 4.23 24.74
CA VAL A 259 7.42 5.47 25.40
C VAL A 259 6.41 6.62 25.24
N ALA A 260 5.90 6.84 24.03
CA ALA A 260 5.05 8.00 23.69
C ALA A 260 3.56 7.65 23.55
N GLY A 261 3.22 6.36 23.59
CA GLY A 261 1.85 5.87 23.43
C GLY A 261 1.39 5.71 21.96
N PRO A 262 0.32 4.95 21.73
CA PRO A 262 -0.19 4.64 20.39
C PRO A 262 -0.70 5.86 19.62
N ASP A 263 -1.44 6.76 20.28
CA ASP A 263 -2.03 7.93 19.62
C ASP A 263 -0.99 8.92 19.13
N TRP A 264 0.09 9.12 19.88
CA TRP A 264 1.17 10.02 19.49
C TRP A 264 1.96 9.45 18.30
N TYR A 265 2.20 8.13 18.29
CA TYR A 265 2.84 7.45 17.18
C TYR A 265 2.06 7.66 15.88
N GLU A 266 0.74 7.44 15.90
CA GLU A 266 -0.09 7.57 14.71
C GLU A 266 -0.29 9.02 14.26
N ARG A 267 -0.52 9.96 15.20
CA ARG A 267 -0.88 11.34 14.85
C ARG A 267 0.31 12.24 14.55
N THR A 268 1.44 12.03 15.23
CA THR A 268 2.61 12.91 15.13
C THR A 268 3.72 12.25 14.33
N PHE A 269 4.18 11.08 14.76
CA PHE A 269 5.35 10.43 14.17
C PHE A 269 5.09 9.93 12.74
N LEU A 270 3.99 9.21 12.51
CA LEU A 270 3.65 8.74 11.16
C LEU A 270 3.34 9.88 10.20
N ARG A 271 2.72 10.97 10.67
CA ARG A 271 2.44 12.16 9.85
C ARG A 271 3.73 12.87 9.43
N PHE A 272 4.71 12.94 10.32
CA PHE A 272 6.03 13.49 10.02
C PHE A 272 6.81 12.60 9.04
N LEU A 273 6.72 11.28 9.18
CA LEU A 273 7.42 10.31 8.33
C LEU A 273 6.82 10.15 6.92
N ALA A 274 5.51 10.34 6.77
CA ALA A 274 4.81 10.17 5.50
C ALA A 274 5.50 10.87 4.28
N PRO A 275 5.86 12.17 4.33
CA PRO A 275 6.50 12.84 3.20
C PRO A 275 7.90 12.31 2.86
N TRP A 276 8.64 11.77 3.83
CA TRP A 276 9.99 11.25 3.60
C TRP A 276 10.01 10.04 2.67
N SER A 277 8.96 9.22 2.69
CA SER A 277 8.82 8.11 1.75
C SER A 277 8.80 8.61 0.31
N LEU A 278 7.99 9.63 0.06
CA LEU A 278 7.79 10.20 -1.27
C LEU A 278 9.05 10.93 -1.76
N LEU A 279 9.67 11.72 -0.89
CA LEU A 279 10.92 12.40 -1.18
C LEU A 279 12.04 11.40 -1.48
N GLY A 280 12.14 10.32 -0.70
CA GLY A 280 13.09 9.24 -0.93
C GLY A 280 12.86 8.54 -2.28
N LEU A 281 11.60 8.29 -2.64
CA LEU A 281 11.23 7.72 -3.94
C LEU A 281 11.65 8.63 -5.09
N LEU A 282 11.26 9.92 -5.06
CA LEU A 282 11.60 10.89 -6.10
C LEU A 282 13.12 11.08 -6.21
N TYR A 283 13.81 11.13 -5.08
CA TYR A 283 15.27 11.19 -5.04
C TYR A 283 15.90 9.94 -5.68
N THR A 284 15.43 8.74 -5.33
CA THR A 284 15.94 7.48 -5.90
C THR A 284 15.75 7.44 -7.41
N ILE A 285 14.55 7.80 -7.89
CA ILE A 285 14.23 7.89 -9.32
C ILE A 285 15.17 8.89 -10.00
N LEU A 286 15.32 10.10 -9.46
CA LEU A 286 16.21 11.11 -10.03
C LEU A 286 17.65 10.61 -10.12
N VAL A 287 18.21 10.09 -9.04
CA VAL A 287 19.60 9.60 -8.98
C VAL A 287 19.80 8.43 -9.95
N LEU A 288 18.82 7.52 -10.02
CA LEU A 288 18.89 6.37 -10.88
C LEU A 288 18.87 6.76 -12.35
N PHE A 289 17.94 7.62 -12.76
CA PHE A 289 17.86 8.11 -14.14
C PHE A 289 19.02 9.06 -14.46
N ALA A 290 19.61 9.72 -13.47
CA ALA A 290 20.87 10.46 -13.64
C ALA A 290 22.06 9.54 -13.87
N SER A 291 22.10 8.37 -13.22
CA SER A 291 23.14 7.36 -13.40
C SER A 291 22.99 6.61 -14.74
N GLN A 292 21.75 6.28 -15.14
CA GLN A 292 21.45 5.44 -16.31
C GLN A 292 20.87 6.21 -17.52
N GLY A 293 20.68 7.52 -17.44
CA GLY A 293 19.92 8.30 -18.43
C GLY A 293 20.47 8.19 -19.84
N ARG A 294 21.79 8.12 -19.98
CA ARG A 294 22.45 7.93 -21.28
C ARG A 294 22.06 6.58 -21.92
N GLN A 295 21.98 5.52 -21.11
CA GLN A 295 21.62 4.18 -21.57
C GLN A 295 20.12 4.09 -21.93
N VAL A 296 19.25 4.74 -21.15
CA VAL A 296 17.81 4.86 -21.46
C VAL A 296 17.59 5.51 -22.82
N VAL A 297 18.33 6.58 -23.14
CA VAL A 297 18.20 7.30 -24.42
C VAL A 297 18.79 6.50 -25.58
N HIS A 298 19.99 5.93 -25.43
CA HIS A 298 20.64 5.17 -26.50
C HIS A 298 19.94 3.83 -26.80
N GLN A 299 19.28 3.24 -25.80
CA GLN A 299 18.55 1.98 -25.95
C GLN A 299 17.03 2.17 -25.94
N ILE A 300 16.51 3.22 -26.58
CA ILE A 300 15.06 3.49 -26.61
C ILE A 300 14.25 2.30 -27.15
N VAL A 301 14.81 1.55 -28.10
CA VAL A 301 14.17 0.34 -28.64
C VAL A 301 14.01 -0.73 -27.56
N SER A 302 15.02 -0.93 -26.70
CA SER A 302 14.94 -1.84 -25.55
C SER A 302 13.87 -1.38 -24.56
N VAL A 303 13.82 -0.07 -24.27
CA VAL A 303 12.82 0.52 -23.36
C VAL A 303 11.39 0.27 -23.86
N VAL A 304 11.13 0.53 -25.14
CA VAL A 304 9.80 0.30 -25.74
C VAL A 304 9.44 -1.19 -25.76
N ARG A 305 10.41 -2.07 -26.05
CA ARG A 305 10.21 -3.52 -26.01
C ARG A 305 9.89 -4.04 -24.61
N VAL A 306 10.46 -3.47 -23.56
CA VAL A 306 10.16 -3.81 -22.16
C VAL A 306 8.81 -3.21 -21.72
N ALA A 307 8.44 -2.05 -22.26
CA ALA A 307 7.17 -1.40 -21.92
C ALA A 307 5.95 -2.23 -22.35
N ALA A 308 5.99 -2.84 -23.53
CA ALA A 308 4.87 -3.62 -24.06
C ALA A 308 4.41 -4.78 -23.12
N PRO A 309 5.28 -5.72 -22.69
CA PRO A 309 4.87 -6.78 -21.77
C PRO A 309 4.46 -6.25 -20.39
N LEU A 310 5.04 -5.14 -19.91
CA LEU A 310 4.63 -4.52 -18.64
C LEU A 310 3.19 -3.99 -18.69
N VAL A 311 2.83 -3.27 -19.76
CA VAL A 311 1.45 -2.78 -19.95
C VAL A 311 0.47 -3.96 -19.98
N VAL A 312 0.79 -4.99 -20.77
CA VAL A 312 -0.05 -6.20 -20.86
C VAL A 312 -0.16 -6.89 -19.50
N TYR A 313 0.96 -7.04 -18.79
CA TYR A 313 1.00 -7.63 -17.46
C TYR A 313 0.06 -6.89 -16.49
N PHE A 314 0.23 -5.57 -16.33
CA PHE A 314 -0.53 -4.77 -15.37
C PHE A 314 -2.02 -4.78 -15.67
N VAL A 315 -2.39 -4.60 -16.94
CA VAL A 315 -3.79 -4.64 -17.35
C VAL A 315 -4.39 -6.02 -17.13
N LEU A 316 -3.72 -7.07 -17.61
CA LEU A 316 -4.26 -8.43 -17.56
C LEU A 316 -4.40 -8.93 -16.12
N ILE A 317 -3.35 -8.82 -15.30
CA ILE A 317 -3.40 -9.31 -13.93
C ILE A 317 -4.43 -8.54 -13.09
N PHE A 318 -4.56 -7.22 -13.33
CA PHE A 318 -5.56 -6.40 -12.66
C PHE A 318 -6.97 -6.88 -12.99
N PHE A 319 -7.33 -6.97 -14.28
CA PHE A 319 -8.68 -7.34 -14.68
C PHE A 319 -9.01 -8.80 -14.36
N VAL A 320 -8.04 -9.71 -14.49
CA VAL A 320 -8.22 -11.12 -14.09
C VAL A 320 -8.47 -11.22 -12.58
N THR A 321 -7.66 -10.54 -11.76
CA THR A 321 -7.84 -10.54 -10.30
C THR A 321 -9.16 -9.88 -9.91
N LEU A 322 -9.53 -8.78 -10.56
CA LEU A 322 -10.80 -8.07 -10.35
C LEU A 322 -12.00 -8.98 -10.67
N TRP A 323 -11.94 -9.67 -11.81
CA TRP A 323 -12.98 -10.57 -12.28
C TRP A 323 -13.14 -11.78 -11.35
N VAL A 324 -12.03 -12.47 -11.03
CA VAL A 324 -12.06 -13.66 -10.17
C VAL A 324 -12.51 -13.29 -8.76
N SER A 325 -12.01 -12.18 -8.20
CA SER A 325 -12.43 -11.71 -6.88
C SER A 325 -13.92 -11.35 -6.84
N ARG A 326 -14.47 -10.82 -7.94
CA ARG A 326 -15.91 -10.58 -8.09
C ARG A 326 -16.70 -11.88 -8.14
N LEU A 327 -16.24 -12.89 -8.88
CA LEU A 327 -16.87 -14.21 -8.92
C LEU A 327 -16.89 -14.91 -7.55
N LEU A 328 -15.85 -14.70 -6.74
CA LEU A 328 -15.77 -15.20 -5.37
C LEU A 328 -16.69 -14.44 -4.39
N GLY A 329 -17.41 -13.41 -4.85
CA GLY A 329 -18.39 -12.67 -4.04
C GLY A 329 -17.77 -11.68 -3.05
N PHE A 330 -16.52 -11.27 -3.25
CA PHE A 330 -15.89 -10.29 -2.36
C PHE A 330 -16.49 -8.88 -2.53
N ARG A 331 -16.49 -8.11 -1.43
CA ARG A 331 -16.96 -6.71 -1.43
C ARG A 331 -16.08 -5.86 -2.34
N PHE A 332 -16.64 -4.82 -2.96
CA PHE A 332 -15.93 -3.96 -3.91
C PHE A 332 -14.59 -3.44 -3.34
N SER A 333 -14.61 -2.91 -2.11
CA SER A 333 -13.39 -2.39 -1.49
C SER A 333 -12.28 -3.43 -1.36
N MET A 334 -12.61 -4.69 -1.05
CA MET A 334 -11.63 -5.79 -0.97
C MET A 334 -11.17 -6.24 -2.36
N VAL A 335 -12.08 -6.30 -3.33
CA VAL A 335 -11.79 -6.65 -4.73
C VAL A 335 -10.80 -5.66 -5.35
N VAL A 336 -11.03 -4.36 -5.12
CA VAL A 336 -10.13 -3.28 -5.54
C VAL A 336 -8.75 -3.46 -4.90
N THR A 337 -8.70 -3.66 -3.58
CA THR A 337 -7.44 -3.87 -2.86
C THR A 337 -6.67 -5.07 -3.40
N GLN A 338 -7.33 -6.20 -3.64
CA GLN A 338 -6.70 -7.38 -4.22
C GLN A 338 -6.13 -7.12 -5.61
N SER A 339 -6.91 -6.44 -6.46
CA SER A 339 -6.54 -6.21 -7.85
C SER A 339 -5.34 -5.29 -7.97
N PHE A 340 -5.29 -4.22 -7.16
CA PHE A 340 -4.10 -3.35 -7.11
C PHE A 340 -2.91 -4.03 -6.45
N THR A 341 -3.13 -4.86 -5.42
CA THR A 341 -2.03 -5.62 -4.80
C THR A 341 -1.41 -6.61 -5.79
N ALA A 342 -2.24 -7.31 -6.58
CA ALA A 342 -1.79 -8.25 -7.59
C ALA A 342 -1.09 -7.58 -8.78
N ALA A 343 -1.55 -6.39 -9.17
CA ALA A 343 -0.98 -5.66 -10.29
C ALA A 343 0.32 -4.95 -9.95
N SER A 344 0.48 -4.44 -8.73
CA SER A 344 1.63 -3.60 -8.40
C SER A 344 2.88 -4.44 -8.10
N ASN A 345 4.04 -3.97 -8.59
CA ASN A 345 5.33 -4.59 -8.31
C ASN A 345 6.20 -3.71 -7.39
N ASN A 346 7.31 -4.26 -6.90
CA ASN A 346 8.34 -3.52 -6.16
C ASN A 346 9.59 -3.41 -7.01
N PHE A 347 9.63 -2.35 -7.82
CA PHE A 347 10.75 -2.10 -8.71
C PHE A 347 11.99 -1.70 -7.96
N GLU A 348 11.85 -1.07 -6.81
CA GLU A 348 12.96 -0.53 -6.04
C GLU A 348 13.86 -1.66 -5.56
N LEU A 349 13.26 -2.75 -5.05
CA LEU A 349 14.00 -3.97 -4.76
C LEU A 349 14.54 -4.64 -6.03
N ALA A 350 13.75 -4.72 -7.10
CA ALA A 350 14.18 -5.36 -8.35
C ALA A 350 15.39 -4.65 -8.99
N ILE A 351 15.39 -3.31 -8.95
CA ILE A 351 16.50 -2.44 -9.35
C ILE A 351 17.70 -2.70 -8.45
N ALA A 352 17.52 -2.68 -7.13
CA ALA A 352 18.61 -2.88 -6.19
C ALA A 352 19.31 -4.23 -6.43
N VAL A 353 18.53 -5.30 -6.61
CA VAL A 353 19.03 -6.64 -6.91
C VAL A 353 19.68 -6.67 -8.29
N ALA A 354 19.05 -6.11 -9.32
CA ALA A 354 19.61 -6.11 -10.68
C ALA A 354 20.95 -5.36 -10.74
N VAL A 355 21.04 -4.19 -10.08
CA VAL A 355 22.28 -3.40 -9.99
C VAL A 355 23.34 -4.12 -9.16
N ALA A 356 22.96 -4.76 -8.05
CA ALA A 356 23.90 -5.50 -7.21
C ALA A 356 24.46 -6.77 -7.90
N THR A 357 23.63 -7.46 -8.68
CA THR A 357 24.00 -8.72 -9.34
C THR A 357 24.67 -8.51 -10.70
N PHE A 358 24.14 -7.62 -11.54
CA PHE A 358 24.58 -7.43 -12.93
C PHE A 358 25.31 -6.11 -13.17
N GLY A 359 25.26 -5.20 -12.20
CA GLY A 359 25.85 -3.87 -12.31
C GLY A 359 24.89 -2.81 -12.84
N PRO A 360 25.21 -1.52 -12.62
CA PRO A 360 24.32 -0.41 -12.95
C PRO A 360 24.19 -0.12 -14.45
N ASN A 361 25.12 -0.60 -15.28
CA ASN A 361 25.10 -0.37 -16.73
C ASN A 361 24.58 -1.60 -17.51
N SER A 362 23.94 -2.54 -16.82
CA SER A 362 23.44 -3.79 -17.41
C SER A 362 22.04 -3.61 -18.01
N ASP A 363 21.71 -4.40 -19.03
CA ASP A 363 20.38 -4.39 -19.64
C ASP A 363 19.31 -4.90 -18.65
N GLN A 364 19.68 -5.76 -17.70
CA GLN A 364 18.82 -6.20 -16.58
C GLN A 364 18.42 -5.01 -15.70
N ALA A 365 19.38 -4.16 -15.32
CA ALA A 365 19.12 -2.98 -14.51
C ALA A 365 18.31 -1.93 -15.29
N LEU A 366 18.54 -1.80 -16.60
CA LEU A 366 17.72 -0.96 -17.47
C LEU A 366 16.26 -1.44 -17.49
N ALA A 367 16.02 -2.74 -17.71
CA ALA A 367 14.67 -3.30 -17.72
C ALA A 367 13.93 -3.06 -16.39
N SER A 368 14.62 -3.20 -15.25
CA SER A 368 14.07 -2.89 -13.93
C SER A 368 13.72 -1.41 -13.75
N THR A 369 14.51 -0.52 -14.33
CA THR A 369 14.35 0.94 -14.30
C THR A 369 13.18 1.44 -15.15
N VAL A 370 12.87 0.74 -16.25
CA VAL A 370 11.71 1.07 -17.10
C VAL A 370 10.39 0.79 -16.37
N GLY A 371 10.39 -0.08 -15.36
CA GLY A 371 9.23 -0.43 -14.56
C GLY A 371 8.38 0.75 -14.09
N PRO A 372 8.94 1.67 -13.27
CA PRO A 372 8.22 2.85 -12.77
C PRO A 372 7.67 3.78 -13.88
N LEU A 373 8.37 3.87 -15.02
CA LEU A 373 7.93 4.68 -16.16
C LEU A 373 6.60 4.18 -16.74
N ILE A 374 6.35 2.88 -16.66
CA ILE A 374 5.16 2.22 -17.22
C ILE A 374 4.09 1.97 -16.17
N GLU A 375 4.46 1.51 -14.97
CA GLU A 375 3.49 1.19 -13.92
C GLU A 375 2.69 2.41 -13.48
N VAL A 376 3.35 3.53 -13.21
CA VAL A 376 2.69 4.73 -12.68
C VAL A 376 1.54 5.19 -13.59
N PRO A 377 1.75 5.44 -14.90
CA PRO A 377 0.64 5.85 -15.76
C PRO A 377 -0.43 4.76 -15.93
N VAL A 378 -0.03 3.48 -16.02
CA VAL A 378 -0.98 2.38 -16.20
C VAL A 378 -1.86 2.20 -14.97
N LEU A 379 -1.29 2.16 -13.77
CA LEU A 379 -2.05 1.99 -12.52
C LEU A 379 -2.95 3.19 -12.23
N VAL A 380 -2.49 4.43 -12.52
CA VAL A 380 -3.37 5.61 -12.50
C VAL A 380 -4.55 5.43 -13.46
N GLY A 381 -4.30 4.97 -14.69
CA GLY A 381 -5.35 4.66 -15.66
C GLY A 381 -6.36 3.62 -15.13
N LEU A 382 -5.86 2.56 -14.46
CA LEU A 382 -6.69 1.53 -13.87
C LEU A 382 -7.51 2.04 -12.67
N VAL A 383 -6.99 2.97 -11.87
CA VAL A 383 -7.76 3.67 -10.82
C VAL A 383 -8.96 4.40 -11.43
N TYR A 384 -8.75 5.17 -12.49
CA TYR A 384 -9.85 5.84 -13.18
C TYR A 384 -10.83 4.84 -13.80
N ALA A 385 -10.33 3.78 -14.42
CA ALA A 385 -11.15 2.74 -15.03
C ALA A 385 -12.05 2.04 -13.99
N VAL A 386 -11.50 1.64 -12.83
CA VAL A 386 -12.28 0.93 -11.80
C VAL A 386 -13.31 1.84 -11.15
N ARG A 387 -12.98 3.12 -10.92
CA ARG A 387 -13.95 4.09 -10.41
C ARG A 387 -15.07 4.37 -11.42
N TRP A 388 -14.74 4.44 -12.70
CA TRP A 388 -15.74 4.57 -13.76
C TRP A 388 -16.66 3.34 -13.81
N MET A 389 -16.12 2.12 -13.74
CA MET A 389 -16.91 0.89 -13.68
C MET A 389 -17.80 0.83 -12.44
N ALA A 390 -17.28 1.23 -11.27
CA ALA A 390 -18.03 1.25 -10.01
C ALA A 390 -19.25 2.19 -10.10
N ASN A 391 -19.05 3.40 -10.63
CA ASN A 391 -20.13 4.36 -10.84
C ASN A 391 -21.15 3.87 -11.87
N ARG A 392 -20.69 3.27 -12.98
CA ARG A 392 -21.56 2.82 -14.07
C ARG A 392 -22.43 1.62 -13.70
N TRP A 393 -21.90 0.72 -12.87
CA TRP A 393 -22.57 -0.51 -12.43
C TRP A 393 -23.18 -0.43 -11.03
N GLY A 394 -23.11 0.73 -10.37
CA GLY A 394 -23.61 0.91 -9.01
C GLY A 394 -22.96 -0.04 -8.00
N TRP A 395 -21.70 -0.44 -8.24
CA TRP A 395 -21.01 -1.42 -7.41
C TRP A 395 -20.59 -0.74 -6.10
N LYS A 396 -21.20 -1.20 -4.98
CA LYS A 396 -20.91 -0.71 -3.64
C LYS A 396 -19.87 -1.55 -2.92
#